data_AF-A0A392UXU7-F1
#
_entry.id   AF-A0A392UXU7-F1
#
_cell.length_a   1.000
_cell.length_b   1.000
_cell.length_c   1.000
_cell.angle_alpha   90.00
_cell.angle_beta   90.00
_cell.angle_gamma   90.00
#
_symmetry.space_group_name_H-M   'P 1'
#
loop_
_entity.id
_entity.type
_entity.pdbx_description
1 polymer ?
#
loop_
_entity_poly.entity_id
_entity_poly.type
_entity_poly.pdbx_seq_one_letter_code
_entity_poly.pdbx_strand_id
1 'polypeptide(L)' 'MGNVTIYSKMELLLANKSKINAHGIVEDVLVKVEDLAFPVDFVIVDIDLADERDIILGRP' A
#
# COMPACT_ATOMS: atom_id res chain seq x y z
N MET A 1 -17.48 -9.14 -4.00
CA MET A 1 -16.02 -8.94 -4.22
C MET A 1 -15.82 -7.44 -4.30
N GLY A 2 -15.06 -6.86 -3.37
CA GLY A 2 -14.86 -5.42 -3.31
C GLY A 2 -14.16 -4.96 -4.59
N ASN A 3 -14.73 -3.99 -5.28
CA ASN A 3 -14.09 -3.39 -6.43
C ASN A 3 -12.91 -2.56 -5.92
N VAL A 4 -11.67 -2.96 -6.24
CA VAL A 4 -10.52 -2.08 -6.07
C VAL A 4 -10.74 -0.92 -7.04
N THR A 5 -11.07 0.24 -6.50
CA THR A 5 -11.33 1.42 -7.31
C THR A 5 -10.09 2.29 -7.30
N ILE A 6 -9.43 2.40 -8.46
CA ILE A 6 -8.20 3.17 -8.60
C ILE A 6 -8.55 4.64 -8.73
N TYR A 7 -8.57 5.36 -7.62
CA TYR A 7 -8.61 6.82 -7.60
C TYR A 7 -7.18 7.33 -7.37
N SER A 8 -6.62 8.00 -8.37
CA SER A 8 -5.32 8.70 -8.31
C SER A 8 -4.08 7.90 -8.76
N LYS A 9 -3.29 8.56 -9.61
CA LYS A 9 -1.92 8.20 -9.96
C LYS A 9 -1.00 8.87 -8.93
N MET A 10 -0.34 8.09 -8.09
CA MET A 10 0.56 8.58 -7.04
C MET A 10 2.02 8.30 -7.39
N GLU A 11 2.91 9.26 -7.12
CA GLU A 11 4.37 9.07 -7.20
C GLU A 11 4.95 9.05 -5.78
N LEU A 12 5.71 8.01 -5.46
CA LEU A 12 6.41 7.85 -4.18
C LEU A 12 7.90 8.15 -4.38
N LEU A 13 8.48 8.93 -3.47
CA LEU A 13 9.93 9.13 -3.39
C LEU A 13 10.51 8.23 -2.30
N LEU A 14 11.39 7.31 -2.69
CA LEU A 14 12.06 6.39 -1.78
C LEU A 14 13.28 7.03 -1.11
N ALA A 15 13.79 6.39 -0.04
CA ALA A 15 14.95 6.87 0.71
C ALA A 15 16.24 6.93 -0.14
N ASN A 16 16.38 6.05 -1.14
CA ASN A 16 17.45 6.08 -2.14
C ASN A 16 17.25 7.14 -3.24
N LYS A 17 16.21 7.98 -3.12
CA LYS A 17 15.79 9.02 -4.08
C LYS A 17 15.25 8.50 -5.42
N SER A 18 15.04 7.19 -5.57
CA SER A 18 14.30 6.68 -6.72
C SER A 18 12.81 6.99 -6.58
N LYS A 19 12.13 7.12 -7.73
CA LYS A 19 10.70 7.39 -7.80
C LYS A 19 9.96 6.15 -8.26
N ILE A 20 8.81 5.88 -7.65
CA ILE A 20 7.93 4.77 -8.03
C ILE A 20 6.54 5.33 -8.31
N ASN A 21 5.96 4.93 -9.44
CA ASN A 21 4.57 5.20 -9.75
C ASN A 21 3.72 4.09 -9.14
N ALA A 22 2.84 4.44 -8.22
CA ALA A 22 1.87 3.50 -7.66
C ALA A 22 0.83 3.11 -8.71
N HIS A 23 0.36 1.87 -8.62
CA HIS A 23 -0.77 1.38 -9.40
C HIS A 23 -2.09 1.99 -8.94
N GLY A 24 -2.21 2.29 -7.65
CA GLY A 24 -3.41 2.85 -7.07
C GLY A 24 -3.42 2.76 -5.56
N ILE A 25 -4.54 3.18 -4.99
CA ILE A 25 -4.83 3.08 -3.56
C ILE A 25 -5.99 2.08 -3.39
N VAL A 26 -5.90 1.21 -2.38
CA VAL A 26 -7.00 0.37 -1.92
C VAL A 26 -7.47 0.94 -0.59
N GLU A 27 -8.70 1.43 -0.57
CA GLU A 27 -9.31 2.08 0.59
C GLU A 27 -10.04 1.07 1.49
N ASP A 28 -10.18 1.42 2.78
CA ASP A 28 -11.00 0.70 3.76
C ASP A 28 -10.66 -0.80 3.94
N VAL A 29 -9.38 -1.16 3.79
CA VAL A 29 -8.92 -2.53 4.03
C VAL A 29 -8.86 -2.78 5.53
N LEU A 30 -9.60 -3.79 6.00
CA LEU A 30 -9.53 -4.22 7.40
C LEU A 30 -8.24 -5.01 7.65
N VAL A 31 -7.32 -4.42 8.40
CA VAL A 31 -6.09 -5.05 8.87
C VAL A 31 -6.29 -5.57 10.29
N LYS A 32 -6.05 -6.86 10.49
CA LYS A 32 -6.10 -7.47 11.82
C LYS A 32 -4.71 -7.43 12.47
N VAL A 33 -4.62 -6.81 13.64
CA VAL A 33 -3.44 -6.82 14.51
C VAL A 33 -3.85 -7.44 15.83
N GLU A 34 -3.36 -8.66 16.09
CA GLU A 34 -3.82 -9.51 17.19
C GLU A 34 -5.35 -9.64 17.18
N ASP A 35 -6.05 -9.13 18.20
CA ASP A 35 -7.51 -9.21 18.33
C ASP A 35 -8.25 -7.98 17.82
N LEU A 36 -7.53 -6.96 17.35
CA LEU A 36 -8.08 -5.70 16.87
C LEU A 36 -8.11 -5.67 15.34
N ALA A 37 -9.11 -4.99 14.77
CA ALA A 37 -9.23 -4.74 13.35
C ALA A 37 -9.33 -3.24 13.09
N PHE A 38 -8.50 -2.75 12.17
CA PHE A 38 -8.45 -1.33 11.81
C PHE A 38 -8.69 -1.18 10.31
N PRO A 39 -9.55 -0.23 9.88
CA PRO A 39 -9.59 0.18 8.48
C PRO A 39 -8.32 0.98 8.16
N VAL A 40 -7.62 0.58 7.10
CA VAL A 40 -6.38 1.20 6.63
C VAL A 40 -6.39 1.27 5.11
N ASP A 41 -5.88 2.38 4.57
CA ASP A 41 -5.69 2.54 3.14
C ASP A 41 -4.28 2.08 2.73
N PHE A 42 -4.16 1.36 1.62
CA PHE A 42 -2.89 0.87 1.09
C PHE A 42 -2.56 1.46 -0.28
N VAL A 43 -1.31 1.86 -0.47
CA VAL A 43 -0.77 2.20 -1.79
C VAL A 43 -0.17 0.94 -2.41
N ILE A 44 -0.63 0.58 -3.60
CA ILE A 44 -0.13 -0.59 -4.33
C ILE A 44 0.97 -0.16 -5.28
N VAL A 45 2.13 -0.80 -5.18
CA VAL A 45 3.32 -0.54 -5.99
C VAL A 45 3.88 -1.84 -6.54
N ASP A 46 4.45 -1.79 -7.74
CA ASP A 46 5.22 -2.89 -8.31
C ASP A 46 6.71 -2.63 -8.05
N ILE A 47 7.30 -3.45 -7.19
CA ILE A 47 8.69 -3.39 -6.78
C ILE A 47 9.21 -4.82 -6.81
N ASP A 48 10.36 -4.99 -7.45
CA ASP A 48 11.10 -6.25 -7.43
C ASP A 48 11.73 -6.45 -6.04
N LEU A 49 10.89 -6.85 -5.09
CA LEU A 49 11.29 -7.24 -3.74
C LEU A 49 11.73 -8.70 -3.77
N ALA A 50 12.75 -9.04 -2.99
CA ALA A 50 13.21 -10.42 -2.86
C ALA A 50 12.10 -11.39 -2.40
N ASP A 51 11.02 -10.87 -1.79
CA ASP A 51 9.77 -11.56 -1.51
C ASP A 51 8.56 -10.64 -1.85
N GLU A 52 7.62 -11.11 -2.67
CA GLU A 52 6.40 -10.38 -3.07
C GLU A 52 5.38 -10.14 -1.92
N ARG A 53 5.71 -10.53 -0.67
CA ARG A 53 4.75 -10.60 0.44
C ARG A 53 4.93 -9.52 1.51
N ASP A 54 5.77 -8.53 1.26
CA ASP A 54 6.09 -7.52 2.27
C ASP A 54 5.03 -6.40 2.31
N ILE A 55 4.56 -6.08 3.53
CA ILE A 55 3.70 -4.93 3.81
C ILE A 55 4.53 -3.89 4.57
N ILE A 56 4.54 -2.65 4.09
CA ILE A 56 5.20 -1.52 4.76
C ILE A 56 4.13 -0.71 5.49
N LEU A 57 4.23 -0.67 6.83
CA LEU A 57 3.41 0.21 7.65
C LEU A 57 4.14 1.54 7.89
N GLY A 58 3.47 2.65 7.61
CA GLY A 58 3.98 3.98 7.86
C GLY A 58 4.15 4.29 9.36
N ARG A 59 4.78 5.43 9.66
CA ARG A 59 4.80 5.98 11.02
C ARG A 59 3.47 6.71 11.31
N PRO A 60 3.08 6.89 12.59
CA PRO A 60 2.02 7.82 12.97
C PRO A 60 2.27 9.24 12.46
#